data_AF-A0A1W9UG10-F1
#
_entry.id   AF-A0A1W9UG10-F1
#
_cell.length_a   1.000
_cell.length_b   1.000
_cell.length_c   1.000
_cell.angle_alpha   90.00
_cell.angle_beta   90.00
_cell.angle_gamma   90.00
#
_symmetry.space_group_name_H-M   'P 1'
#
loop_
_entity.id
_entity.type
_entity.pdbx_description
1 polymer ?
#
loop_
_entity_poly.entity_id
_entity_poly.type
_entity_poly.pdbx_seq_one_letter_code
_entity_poly.pdbx_strand_id
1 'polypeptide(L)'
;YRLLMTTGQAGQAYNIGAGQSHAIQKVLDTLLSLSKVEIVIEPDPARMRPSDVPDVVCDAGKLRRQTGWQPTIPFEQSLADVLDYWRARMALIDTSRERIS
;
A
#
# COMPACT_ATOMS: atom_id res chain seq x y z
N TYR A 1 5.74 -13.11 7.36
CA TYR A 1 6.66 -13.51 8.44
C TYR A 1 7.13 -14.97 8.40
N ARG A 2 6.30 -15.95 8.02
CA ARG A 2 6.67 -17.39 8.09
C ARG A 2 7.93 -17.81 7.30
N LEU A 3 8.11 -17.33 6.07
CA LEU A 3 9.22 -17.74 5.19
C LEU A 3 10.61 -17.30 5.72
N LEU A 4 10.75 -16.06 6.19
CA LEU A 4 12.01 -15.59 6.79
C LEU A 4 12.37 -16.36 8.08
N MET A 5 11.36 -16.79 8.84
CA MET A 5 11.57 -17.58 10.06
C MET A 5 11.95 -19.03 9.77
N THR A 6 11.59 -19.59 8.61
CA THR A 6 11.87 -20.99 8.26
C THR A 6 13.08 -21.19 7.36
N THR A 7 13.44 -20.20 6.53
CA THR A 7 14.50 -20.34 5.51
C THR A 7 15.48 -19.17 5.46
N GLY A 8 15.31 -18.14 6.31
CA GLY A 8 16.26 -17.03 6.40
C GLY A 8 17.55 -17.45 7.10
N GLN A 9 18.70 -16.96 6.62
CA GLN A 9 19.95 -17.11 7.37
C GLN A 9 19.97 -16.11 8.54
N ALA A 10 20.25 -16.62 9.74
CA ALA A 10 20.39 -15.80 10.93
C ALA A 10 21.48 -14.72 10.73
N GLY A 11 21.21 -13.50 11.21
CA GLY A 11 22.13 -12.36 11.11
C GLY A 11 22.10 -11.60 9.79
N GLN A 12 21.19 -11.94 8.86
CA GLN A 12 21.09 -11.26 7.57
C GLN A 12 19.86 -10.37 7.43
N ALA A 13 20.04 -9.19 6.84
CA ALA A 13 18.93 -8.33 6.41
C ALA A 13 18.41 -8.74 5.03
N TYR A 14 17.09 -8.63 4.83
CA TYR A 14 16.39 -8.93 3.58
C TYR A 14 15.38 -7.83 3.29
N ASN A 15 15.51 -7.21 2.13
CA ASN A 15 14.50 -6.30 1.61
C ASN A 15 13.26 -7.09 1.19
N ILE A 16 12.09 -6.57 1.54
CA ILE A 16 10.79 -7.12 1.17
C ILE A 16 10.04 -6.03 0.40
N GLY A 17 9.59 -6.35 -0.80
CA GLY A 17 8.85 -5.42 -1.65
C GLY A 17 8.65 -6.00 -3.05
N ALA A 18 7.84 -5.31 -3.86
CA ALA A 18 7.41 -5.85 -5.14
C ALA A 18 8.47 -5.78 -6.26
N GLY A 19 9.60 -5.10 -6.05
CA GLY A 19 10.58 -4.87 -7.11
C GLY A 19 10.12 -3.87 -8.17
N GLN A 20 9.02 -3.17 -7.92
CA GLN A 20 8.45 -2.14 -8.78
C GLN A 20 8.09 -0.92 -7.92
N SER A 21 8.31 0.27 -8.46
CA SER A 21 7.83 1.52 -7.90
C SER A 21 6.59 2.00 -8.65
N HIS A 22 5.78 2.82 -7.98
CA HIS A 22 4.63 3.48 -8.58
C HIS A 22 4.71 4.96 -8.26
N ALA A 23 4.47 5.81 -9.26
CA ALA A 23 4.31 7.23 -9.05
C ALA A 23 3.14 7.49 -8.09
N ILE A 24 3.28 8.49 -7.22
CA ILE A 24 2.20 8.92 -6.33
C ILE A 24 0.94 9.29 -7.14
N GLN A 25 1.12 9.89 -8.33
CA GLN A 25 0.00 10.15 -9.24
C GLN A 25 -0.75 8.88 -9.65
N LYS A 26 -0.04 7.79 -9.98
CA LYS A 26 -0.68 6.49 -10.32
C LYS A 26 -1.49 5.95 -9.14
N VAL A 27 -0.97 6.08 -7.91
CA VAL A 27 -1.70 5.67 -6.70
C VAL A 27 -3.00 6.48 -6.57
N LEU A 28 -2.91 7.80 -6.69
CA LEU A 28 -4.04 8.72 -6.61
C LEU A 28 -5.08 8.42 -7.70
N ASP A 29 -4.67 8.34 -8.96
CA ASP A 29 -5.55 8.05 -10.10
C ASP A 29 -6.29 6.71 -9.92
N THR A 30 -5.59 5.69 -9.41
CA THR A 30 -6.22 4.38 -9.15
C THR A 30 -7.30 4.49 -8.08
N LEU A 31 -7.03 5.18 -6.97
CA LEU A 31 -8.01 5.39 -5.91
C LEU A 31 -9.21 6.24 -6.37
N LEU A 32 -8.97 7.24 -7.21
CA LEU A 32 -10.02 8.07 -7.80
C LEU A 32 -10.90 7.23 -8.73
N SER A 33 -10.31 6.35 -9.56
CA SER A 33 -11.08 5.45 -10.44
C SER A 33 -11.98 4.47 -9.67
N LEU A 34 -11.60 4.13 -8.44
CA LEU A 34 -12.38 3.27 -7.55
C LEU A 34 -13.41 4.04 -6.71
N SER A 35 -13.40 5.37 -6.77
CA SER A 35 -14.31 6.24 -6.03
C SER A 35 -15.63 6.41 -6.78
N LYS A 36 -16.73 6.49 -6.02
CA LYS A 36 -18.10 6.58 -6.57
C LYS A 36 -18.59 8.03 -6.70
N VAL A 37 -17.77 8.99 -6.29
CA VAL A 37 -18.09 10.42 -6.23
C VAL A 37 -16.96 11.19 -6.89
N GLU A 38 -17.29 12.36 -7.42
CA GLU A 38 -16.30 13.29 -7.91
C GLU A 38 -15.48 13.85 -6.74
N ILE A 39 -14.15 13.78 -6.85
CA ILE A 39 -13.21 14.24 -5.84
C ILE A 39 -12.33 15.29 -6.49
N VAL A 40 -12.37 16.52 -5.98
CA VAL A 40 -11.51 17.60 -6.43
C VAL A 40 -10.11 17.43 -5.83
N ILE A 41 -9.09 17.48 -6.67
CA ILE A 41 -7.69 17.35 -6.27
C ILE A 41 -7.11 18.77 -6.14
N GLU A 42 -6.64 19.13 -4.95
CA GLU A 42 -5.96 20.40 -4.70
C GLU A 42 -4.53 20.13 -4.18
N PRO A 43 -3.48 20.61 -4.90
CA PRO A 43 -2.11 20.51 -4.41
C PRO A 43 -1.91 21.38 -3.16
N ASP A 44 -1.40 20.78 -2.08
CA ASP A 44 -1.04 21.49 -0.84
C ASP A 44 0.49 21.62 -0.74
N PRO A 45 1.07 22.82 -0.96
CA PRO A 45 2.52 23.04 -0.90
C PRO A 45 3.13 22.67 0.46
N ALA A 46 2.37 22.72 1.56
CA ALA A 46 2.87 22.36 2.89
C ALA A 46 3.05 20.84 3.06
N ARG A 47 2.40 20.03 2.21
CA ARG A 47 2.54 18.57 2.18
C ARG A 47 3.54 18.08 1.13
N MET A 48 4.00 18.98 0.25
CA MET A 48 5.03 18.68 -0.74
C MET A 48 6.39 18.64 -0.05
N ARG A 49 7.05 17.49 -0.11
CA ARG A 49 8.40 17.35 0.45
C ARG A 49 9.42 17.93 -0.53
N PRO A 50 10.26 18.90 -0.13
CA PRO A 50 11.26 19.52 -1.00
C PRO A 50 12.35 18.56 -1.52
N SER A 51 12.45 17.36 -0.95
CA SER A 51 13.55 16.40 -1.19
C SER A 51 13.03 14.96 -1.36
N ASP A 52 11.88 14.76 -1.98
CA ASP A 52 11.46 13.40 -2.33
C ASP A 52 12.41 12.80 -3.38
N VAL A 53 12.93 11.61 -3.09
CA VAL A 53 13.71 10.82 -4.05
C VAL A 53 12.75 10.42 -5.18
N PRO A 54 13.06 10.74 -6.44
CA PRO A 54 12.12 10.61 -7.56
C PRO A 54 11.71 9.16 -7.85
N ASP A 55 12.56 8.19 -7.49
CA ASP A 55 12.26 6.77 -7.65
C ASP A 55 12.94 5.94 -6.55
N VAL A 56 12.16 5.09 -5.89
CA VAL A 56 12.64 4.16 -4.86
C VAL A 56 12.09 2.78 -5.19
N VAL A 57 12.98 1.89 -5.64
CA VAL A 57 12.65 0.50 -5.99
C VAL A 57 13.26 -0.44 -4.97
N CYS A 58 12.43 -1.35 -4.43
CA CYS A 58 12.88 -2.36 -3.48
C CYS A 58 13.53 -3.55 -4.20
N ASP A 59 14.85 -3.75 -4.07
CA ASP A 59 15.50 -4.98 -4.54
C ASP A 59 15.28 -6.14 -3.56
N ALA A 60 14.24 -6.94 -3.82
CA ALA A 60 13.93 -8.18 -3.10
C ALA A 60 14.66 -9.42 -3.67
N GLY A 61 15.68 -9.25 -4.53
CA GLY A 61 16.36 -10.34 -5.23
C GLY A 61 17.01 -11.35 -4.28
N LYS A 62 17.58 -10.88 -3.16
CA LYS A 62 18.15 -11.76 -2.12
C LYS A 62 17.09 -12.67 -1.50
N LEU A 63 15.93 -12.12 -1.15
CA LEU A 63 14.81 -12.86 -0.58
C LEU A 63 14.25 -13.86 -1.58
N ARG A 64 14.06 -13.44 -2.84
CA ARG A 64 13.54 -14.29 -3.91
C ARG A 64 14.45 -15.49 -4.18
N ARG A 65 15.76 -15.28 -4.28
CA ARG A 65 16.73 -16.37 -4.51
C ARG A 65 16.74 -17.41 -3.38
N GLN A 66 16.57 -16.99 -2.13
CA GLN A 66 16.69 -17.90 -0.99
C GLN A 66 15.38 -18.59 -0.60
N THR A 67 14.23 -17.96 -0.89
CA THR A 67 12.94 -18.43 -0.38
C THR A 67 11.90 -18.68 -1.46
N GLY A 68 12.18 -18.30 -2.71
CA GLY A 68 11.20 -18.28 -3.79
C GLY A 68 10.09 -17.23 -3.62
N TRP A 69 10.16 -16.39 -2.58
CA TRP A 69 9.11 -15.43 -2.28
C TRP A 69 8.96 -14.38 -3.40
N GLN A 70 7.70 -14.09 -3.71
CA GLN A 70 7.27 -13.00 -4.57
C GLN A 70 5.89 -12.50 -4.09
N PRO A 71 5.56 -11.21 -4.27
CA PRO A 71 4.20 -10.73 -4.00
C PRO A 71 3.22 -11.46 -4.92
N THR A 72 2.07 -11.83 -4.38
CA THR A 72 1.00 -12.52 -5.13
C THR A 72 -0.25 -11.66 -5.30
N ILE A 73 -0.38 -10.60 -4.51
CA ILE A 73 -1.50 -9.66 -4.57
C ILE A 73 -1.09 -8.52 -5.52
N PRO A 74 -1.86 -8.25 -6.59
CA PRO A 74 -1.61 -7.12 -7.47
C PRO A 74 -1.69 -5.78 -6.73
N PHE A 75 -0.99 -4.77 -7.25
CA PHE A 75 -0.96 -3.43 -6.67
C PHE A 75 -2.36 -2.81 -6.60
N GLU A 76 -3.10 -2.87 -7.71
CA GLU A 76 -4.44 -2.32 -7.84
C GLU A 76 -5.43 -3.01 -6.90
N GLN A 77 -5.29 -4.34 -6.70
CA GLN A 77 -6.09 -5.08 -5.72
C GLN A 77 -5.82 -4.60 -4.30
N SER A 78 -4.55 -4.37 -3.94
CA SER A 78 -4.19 -3.89 -2.60
C SER A 78 -4.80 -2.52 -2.30
N LEU A 79 -4.87 -1.63 -3.30
CA LEU A 79 -5.52 -0.32 -3.16
C LEU A 79 -7.04 -0.45 -2.97
N ALA A 80 -7.68 -1.37 -3.72
CA ALA A 80 -9.10 -1.67 -3.55
C ALA A 80 -9.40 -2.22 -2.14
N ASP A 81 -8.59 -3.17 -1.66
CA ASP A 81 -8.75 -3.77 -0.33
C ASP A 81 -8.65 -2.71 0.78
N VAL A 82 -7.70 -1.78 0.68
CA VAL A 82 -7.54 -0.67 1.63
C VAL A 82 -8.76 0.25 1.59
N LEU A 83 -9.26 0.59 0.41
CA LEU A 83 -10.42 1.46 0.25
C LEU A 83 -11.68 0.81 0.84
N ASP A 84 -11.90 -0.47 0.59
CA ASP A 84 -13.05 -1.20 1.09
C ASP A 84 -12.98 -1.42 2.61
N TYR A 85 -11.79 -1.64 3.16
CA TYR A 85 -11.58 -1.64 4.61
C TYR A 85 -12.07 -0.33 5.25
N TRP A 86 -11.70 0.82 4.69
CA TRP A 86 -12.13 2.12 5.23
C TRP A 86 -13.63 2.36 5.08
N ARG A 87 -14.24 1.96 3.96
CA ARG A 87 -15.69 2.02 3.77
C ARG A 87 -16.44 1.22 4.82
N ALA A 88 -16.01 -0.03 5.05
CA ALA A 88 -16.60 -0.89 6.07
C ALA A 88 -16.41 -0.30 7.48
N ARG A 89 -15.22 0.22 7.78
CA ARG A 89 -14.91 0.85 9.07
C ARG A 89 -15.81 2.05 9.35
N MET A 90 -16.07 2.89 8.35
CA MET A 90 -16.93 4.06 8.50
C MET A 90 -18.40 3.68 8.70
N ALA A 91 -18.91 2.70 7.97
CA ALA A 91 -20.30 2.21 8.14
C ALA A 91 -20.56 1.67 9.56
N LEU A 92 -19.58 0.98 10.16
CA LEU A 92 -19.66 0.50 11.54
C LEU A 92 -19.70 1.64 12.58
N ILE A 93 -18.98 2.74 12.32
CA ILE A 93 -18.99 3.92 13.19
C ILE A 93 -20.35 4.61 13.15
N ASP A 94 -20.94 4.73 11.96
CA ASP A 94 -22.24 5.37 11.75
C ASP A 94 -23.38 4.62 12.47
N THR A 95 -23.41 3.29 12.29
CA THR A 95 -24.37 2.39 12.97
C THR A 95 -24.23 2.44 14.50
N SER A 96 -23.03 2.70 15.01
CA SER A 96 -22.76 2.80 16.45
C SER A 96 -23.21 4.15 17.03
N ARG A 97 -23.25 5.21 16.23
CA ARG A 97 -23.74 6.54 16.62
C ARG A 97 -25.27 6.58 16.67
N GLU A 98 -25.95 5.97 15.71
CA GLU A 98 -27.42 5.93 15.65
C GLU A 98 -28.05 5.12 16.80
N ARG A 99 -27.36 4.11 17.32
CA ARG A 99 -27.84 3.27 18.44
C ARG A 99 -27.72 3.90 19.84
N ILE A 100 -27.02 5.03 19.97
CA ILE A 100 -26.79 5.74 21.24
C ILE A 100 -27.62 7.04 21.31
N SER A 101 -28.31 7.40 20.22
CA SER A 101 -29.35 8.44 20.17
C SER A 101 -30.74 7.84 20.39
#